data_AF-K7A7E4-F1
#
_entry.id   AF-K7A7E4-F1
#
_cell.length_a   1.000
_cell.length_b   1.000
_cell.length_c   1.000
_cell.angle_alpha   90.00
_cell.angle_beta   90.00
_cell.angle_gamma   90.00
#
_symmetry.space_group_name_H-M   'P 1'
#
loop_
_entity.id
_entity.type
_entity.pdbx_description
1 polymer ?
#
loop_
_entity_poly.entity_id
_entity_poly.type
_entity_poly.pdbx_seq_one_letter_code
_entity_poly.pdbx_strand_id
1 'polypeptide(L)'
;MLRFAVVTFEILALIMILRSAFVQFWLSDMRTTTTQWMHGISMTIDNQQLAKFRNEISAHVQDLTDPQTKYLHKITSTKTELYNFNLHYCHAGDKNPYIYGRNLRHVCGEISRKGILDKFT
;
A
#
# COMPACT_ATOMS: atom_id res chain seq x y z
N MET A 1 -38.34 15.14 35.86
CA MET A 1 -37.18 16.02 36.14
C MET A 1 -36.01 15.26 36.79
N LEU A 2 -36.21 14.51 37.88
CA LEU A 2 -35.16 13.70 38.54
C LEU A 2 -34.44 12.71 37.62
N ARG A 3 -35.15 11.98 36.75
CA ARG A 3 -34.53 11.04 35.79
C ARG A 3 -33.59 11.73 34.81
N PHE A 4 -33.91 12.95 34.38
CA PHE A 4 -33.07 13.72 33.46
C PHE A 4 -31.79 14.19 34.17
N ALA A 5 -31.91 14.65 35.42
CA ALA A 5 -30.78 15.06 36.25
C ALA A 5 -29.79 13.90 36.52
N VAL A 6 -30.32 12.70 36.81
CA VAL A 6 -29.50 11.49 37.02
C VAL A 6 -28.75 11.12 35.74
N VAL A 7 -29.42 11.09 34.59
CA VAL A 7 -28.78 10.76 33.31
C VAL A 7 -27.71 11.79 32.94
N THR A 8 -27.96 13.09 33.14
CA THR A 8 -26.94 14.13 32.89
C THR A 8 -25.74 14.02 33.82
N PHE A 9 -25.95 13.63 35.07
CA PHE A 9 -24.86 13.43 36.03
C PHE A 9 -24.00 12.21 35.67
N GLU A 10 -24.64 11.14 35.21
CA GLU A 10 -23.97 9.93 34.72
C GLU A 10 -23.09 10.21 33.49
N ILE A 11 -23.61 10.98 32.53
CA ILE A 11 -22.87 11.41 31.34
C ILE A 11 -21.68 12.30 31.74
N LEU A 12 -21.86 13.24 32.67
CA LEU A 12 -20.78 14.09 33.17
C LEU A 12 -19.69 13.30 33.90
N ALA A 13 -20.08 12.32 34.72
CA ALA A 13 -19.14 11.43 35.40
C ALA A 13 -18.32 10.61 34.39
N LEU A 14 -18.96 10.07 33.36
CA LEU A 14 -18.30 9.39 32.24
C LEU A 14 -17.29 10.29 31.53
N ILE A 15 -17.66 11.53 31.21
CA ILE A 15 -16.77 12.50 30.56
C ILE A 15 -15.56 12.83 31.45
N MET A 16 -15.78 12.96 32.76
CA MET A 16 -14.72 13.25 33.72
C MET A 16 -13.70 12.11 33.83
N ILE A 17 -14.17 10.86 33.83
CA ILE A 17 -13.32 9.66 33.81
C ILE A 17 -12.53 9.58 32.48
N LEU A 18 -13.19 9.82 31.34
CA LEU A 18 -12.55 9.82 30.02
C LEU A 18 -11.48 10.90 29.87
N ARG A 19 -11.66 12.05 30.53
CA ARG A 19 -10.69 13.16 30.51
C ARG A 19 -9.58 13.02 31.55
N SER A 20 -9.61 11.99 32.40
CA SER A 20 -8.56 11.77 33.40
C SER A 20 -7.20 11.51 32.75
N ALA A 21 -6.13 11.98 33.40
CA ALA A 21 -4.76 11.86 32.89
C ALA A 21 -4.36 10.41 32.58
N PHE A 22 -4.98 9.43 33.25
CA PHE A 22 -4.77 8.00 33.02
C PHE A 22 -5.28 7.53 31.64
N VAL A 23 -6.49 7.95 31.25
CA VAL A 23 -7.09 7.59 29.95
C VAL A 23 -6.38 8.31 28.80
N GLN A 24 -5.94 9.55 29.01
CA GLN A 24 -5.16 10.28 28.00
C GLN A 24 -3.78 9.66 27.76
N PHE A 25 -3.12 9.15 28.80
CA PHE A 25 -1.87 8.40 28.69
C PHE A 25 -2.08 7.11 27.88
N TRP A 26 -3.14 6.34 28.19
CA TRP A 26 -3.50 5.11 27.46
C TRP A 26 -3.89 5.36 26.00
N LEU A 27 -4.61 6.45 25.71
CA LEU A 27 -4.96 6.87 24.35
C LEU A 27 -3.73 7.36 23.55
N SER A 28 -2.72 7.90 24.23
CA SER A 28 -1.46 8.30 23.58
C SER A 28 -0.65 7.09 23.09
N ASP A 29 -0.64 5.98 23.84
CA ASP A 29 -0.04 4.71 23.44
C ASP A 29 -0.86 3.97 22.36
N MET A 30 -2.17 4.20 22.31
CA MET A 30 -2.96 3.76 21.16
C MET A 30 -2.59 4.52 19.88
N ARG A 31 -2.13 5.78 19.93
CA ARG A 31 -1.71 6.54 18.74
C ARG A 31 -0.43 5.99 18.09
N THR A 32 0.52 5.52 18.88
CA THR A 32 1.76 4.90 18.36
C THR A 32 1.47 3.52 17.78
N THR A 33 0.67 2.71 18.47
CA THR A 33 0.18 1.42 17.97
C THR A 33 -0.68 1.60 16.71
N THR A 34 -1.47 2.69 16.63
CA THR A 34 -2.26 2.98 15.45
C THR A 34 -1.43 3.44 14.23
N THR A 35 -0.17 3.80 14.38
CA THR A 35 0.64 4.10 13.20
C THR A 35 1.26 2.81 12.64
N GLN A 36 1.60 1.87 13.53
CA GLN A 36 2.30 0.64 13.19
C GLN A 36 1.38 -0.43 12.55
N TRP A 37 0.14 -0.62 13.04
CA TRP A 37 -0.86 -1.46 12.33
C TRP A 37 -1.23 -0.88 10.95
N MET A 38 -1.32 0.46 10.79
CA MET A 38 -1.65 1.09 9.51
C MET A 38 -0.53 0.87 8.48
N HIS A 39 0.74 0.97 8.88
CA HIS A 39 1.86 0.59 8.02
C HIS A 39 1.84 -0.90 7.66
N GLY A 40 1.56 -1.79 8.61
CA GLY A 40 1.44 -3.23 8.34
C GLY A 40 0.31 -3.58 7.38
N ILE A 41 -0.85 -2.92 7.52
CA ILE A 41 -1.99 -3.05 6.61
C ILE A 41 -1.64 -2.48 5.23
N SER A 42 -0.98 -1.32 5.15
CA SER A 42 -0.55 -0.73 3.88
C SER A 42 0.40 -1.63 3.11
N MET A 43 1.42 -2.19 3.77
CA MET A 43 2.36 -3.12 3.11
C MET A 43 1.67 -4.40 2.62
N THR A 44 0.71 -4.90 3.38
CA THR A 44 -0.05 -6.12 3.00
C THR A 44 -0.93 -5.85 1.78
N ILE A 45 -1.62 -4.72 1.74
CA ILE A 45 -2.45 -4.29 0.60
C ILE A 45 -1.56 -4.06 -0.64
N ASP A 46 -0.42 -3.40 -0.47
CA ASP A 46 0.52 -3.13 -1.56
C ASP A 46 1.06 -4.43 -2.16
N ASN A 47 1.41 -5.40 -1.32
CA ASN A 47 1.86 -6.72 -1.76
C ASN A 47 0.76 -7.50 -2.52
N GLN A 48 -0.49 -7.42 -2.06
CA GLN A 48 -1.62 -8.04 -2.77
C GLN A 48 -1.87 -7.39 -4.13
N GLN A 49 -1.78 -6.05 -4.21
CA GLN A 49 -1.91 -5.31 -5.47
C GLN A 49 -0.81 -5.71 -6.46
N LEU A 50 0.44 -5.80 -5.99
CA LEU A 50 1.58 -6.22 -6.80
C LEU A 50 1.48 -7.68 -7.25
N ALA A 51 1.01 -8.58 -6.39
CA ALA A 51 0.80 -9.98 -6.74
C ALA A 51 -0.29 -10.13 -7.80
N LYS A 52 -1.41 -9.39 -7.66
CA LYS A 52 -2.47 -9.37 -8.66
C LYS A 52 -1.99 -8.80 -9.99
N PHE A 53 -1.28 -7.68 -9.95
CA PHE A 53 -0.66 -7.07 -11.13
C PHE A 53 0.26 -8.06 -11.84
N ARG A 54 1.15 -8.73 -11.09
CA ARG A 54 2.06 -9.74 -11.63
C ARG A 54 1.33 -10.89 -12.31
N ASN A 55 0.25 -11.40 -11.70
CA ASN A 55 -0.53 -12.50 -12.27
C ASN A 55 -1.25 -12.08 -13.57
N GLU A 56 -1.73 -10.84 -13.65
CA GLU A 56 -2.40 -10.31 -14.83
C GLU A 56 -1.42 -10.11 -16.00
N ILE A 57 -0.23 -9.57 -15.73
CA ILE A 57 0.79 -9.40 -16.77
C ILE A 57 1.43 -10.74 -17.15
N SER A 58 1.62 -11.68 -16.22
CA SER A 58 2.28 -12.97 -16.52
C SER A 58 1.55 -13.78 -17.58
N ALA A 59 0.22 -13.62 -17.70
CA ALA A 59 -0.57 -14.27 -18.75
C ALA A 59 -0.27 -13.73 -20.17
N HIS A 60 0.25 -12.51 -20.27
CA HIS A 60 0.54 -11.84 -21.55
C HIS A 60 2.04 -11.80 -21.87
N VAL A 61 2.89 -12.05 -20.88
CA VAL A 61 4.34 -12.19 -21.06
C VAL A 61 4.76 -13.68 -21.16
N GLN A 62 3.94 -14.50 -21.82
CA GLN A 62 4.01 -15.97 -21.82
C GLN A 62 5.34 -16.61 -22.29
N ASP A 63 6.26 -15.85 -22.87
CA ASP A 63 7.55 -16.34 -23.37
C ASP A 63 8.77 -15.84 -22.57
N LEU A 64 8.60 -15.44 -21.31
CA LEU A 64 9.74 -15.09 -20.46
C LEU A 64 10.55 -16.34 -20.10
N THR A 65 11.85 -16.29 -20.42
CA THR A 65 12.83 -17.24 -19.88
C THR A 65 12.91 -17.16 -18.36
N ASP A 66 13.38 -18.22 -17.68
CA ASP A 66 13.52 -18.22 -16.22
C ASP A 66 14.22 -16.97 -15.64
N PRO A 67 15.32 -16.44 -16.22
CA PRO A 67 15.93 -15.20 -15.75
C PRO A 67 15.01 -13.98 -15.90
N GLN A 68 14.25 -13.89 -16.98
CA GLN A 68 13.33 -12.78 -17.21
C GLN A 68 12.11 -12.85 -16.28
N THR A 69 11.61 -14.05 -16.01
CA THR A 69 10.56 -14.29 -15.03
C THR A 69 11.04 -13.88 -13.63
N LYS A 70 12.24 -14.31 -13.22
CA LYS A 70 12.85 -13.87 -11.94
C LYS A 70 13.01 -12.35 -11.87
N TYR A 71 13.40 -11.72 -12.97
CA TYR A 71 13.50 -10.26 -13.04
C TYR A 71 12.13 -9.59 -12.89
N LEU A 72 11.08 -10.12 -13.54
CA LEU A 72 9.71 -9.65 -13.38
C LEU A 72 9.24 -9.75 -11.92
N HIS A 73 9.55 -10.87 -11.25
CA HIS A 73 9.27 -11.06 -9.82
C HIS A 73 10.03 -10.05 -8.94
N LYS A 74 11.26 -9.71 -9.31
CA LYS A 74 12.07 -8.72 -8.59
C LYS A 74 11.48 -7.32 -8.71
N ILE A 75 11.17 -6.86 -9.92
CA ILE A 75 10.60 -5.51 -10.11
C ILE A 75 9.19 -5.37 -9.54
N THR A 76 8.45 -6.48 -9.40
CA THR A 76 7.12 -6.51 -8.77
C THR A 76 7.16 -6.90 -7.29
N SER A 77 8.34 -6.93 -6.66
CA SER A 77 8.48 -7.30 -5.24
C SER A 77 8.03 -6.20 -4.29
N THR A 78 8.20 -4.93 -4.67
CA THR A 78 7.77 -3.76 -3.91
C THR A 78 7.31 -2.66 -4.85
N LYS A 79 6.51 -1.71 -4.36
CA LYS A 79 6.09 -0.56 -5.16
C LYS A 79 7.27 0.34 -5.53
N THR A 80 8.28 0.42 -4.67
CA THR A 80 9.52 1.17 -4.94
C THR A 80 10.30 0.58 -6.11
N GLU A 81 10.47 -0.74 -6.17
CA GLU A 81 11.12 -1.41 -7.30
C GLU A 81 10.34 -1.21 -8.60
N LEU A 82 9.00 -1.31 -8.53
CA LEU A 82 8.14 -1.08 -9.69
C LEU A 82 8.18 0.38 -10.16
N TYR A 83 8.24 1.33 -9.21
CA TYR A 83 8.39 2.75 -9.49
C TYR A 83 9.71 3.05 -10.18
N ASN A 84 10.82 2.54 -9.65
CA ASN A 84 12.14 2.71 -10.26
C ASN A 84 12.17 2.13 -11.68
N PHE A 85 11.58 0.95 -11.88
CA PHE A 85 11.43 0.37 -13.20
C PHE A 85 10.63 1.29 -14.14
N ASN A 86 9.50 1.83 -13.68
CA ASN A 86 8.66 2.73 -14.47
C ASN A 86 9.41 4.02 -14.85
N LEU A 87 10.13 4.61 -13.90
CA LEU A 87 10.91 5.83 -14.11
C LEU A 87 11.99 5.64 -15.17
N HIS A 88 12.81 4.60 -15.04
CA HIS A 88 13.94 4.36 -15.94
C HIS A 88 13.49 3.85 -17.32
N TYR A 89 12.60 2.88 -17.37
CA TYR A 89 12.36 2.13 -18.61
C TYR A 89 11.07 2.53 -19.33
N CYS A 90 10.09 3.09 -18.63
CA CYS A 90 8.84 3.56 -19.24
C CYS A 90 8.87 5.07 -19.55
N HIS A 91 9.49 5.88 -18.68
CA HIS A 91 9.59 7.33 -18.87
C HIS A 91 10.90 7.78 -19.49
N ALA A 92 12.05 7.41 -18.91
CA ALA A 92 13.35 7.82 -19.45
C ALA A 92 13.74 7.08 -20.75
N GLY A 93 13.12 5.93 -21.01
CA GLY A 93 13.35 5.14 -22.23
C GLY A 93 14.67 4.37 -22.21
N ASP A 94 15.22 4.10 -21.03
CA ASP A 94 16.46 3.34 -20.87
C ASP A 94 16.29 1.91 -21.41
N LYS A 95 17.40 1.30 -21.84
CA LYS A 95 17.40 -0.11 -22.29
C LYS A 95 17.40 -1.05 -21.09
N ASN A 96 16.36 -1.85 -20.97
CA ASN A 96 16.28 -2.91 -19.97
C ASN A 96 16.82 -4.23 -20.55
N PRO A 97 17.79 -4.89 -19.90
CA PRO A 97 18.41 -6.11 -20.41
C PRO A 97 17.51 -7.36 -20.33
N TYR A 98 16.45 -7.35 -19.51
CA TYR A 98 15.59 -8.51 -19.26
C TYR A 98 14.20 -8.35 -19.88
N ILE A 99 13.58 -7.17 -19.80
CA ILE A 99 12.24 -6.89 -20.32
C ILE A 99 12.32 -5.79 -21.36
N TYR A 100 12.20 -6.12 -22.63
CA TYR A 100 12.34 -5.18 -23.74
C TYR A 100 11.28 -5.40 -24.83
N GLY A 101 11.27 -4.52 -25.84
CA GLY A 101 10.40 -4.66 -27.01
C GLY A 101 8.92 -4.64 -26.66
N ARG A 102 8.17 -5.66 -27.12
CA ARG A 102 6.73 -5.78 -26.88
C ARG A 102 6.41 -5.95 -25.40
N ASN A 103 7.21 -6.74 -24.68
CA ASN A 103 7.01 -7.04 -23.27
C ASN A 103 7.17 -5.77 -22.42
N LEU A 104 8.17 -4.93 -22.72
CA LEU A 104 8.34 -3.65 -22.05
C LEU A 104 7.15 -2.73 -22.27
N ARG A 105 6.69 -2.56 -23.51
CA ARG A 105 5.50 -1.73 -23.81
C ARG A 105 4.26 -2.24 -23.11
N HIS A 106 4.08 -3.56 -23.04
CA HIS A 106 2.96 -4.15 -22.33
C HIS A 106 3.05 -3.87 -20.83
N VAL A 107 4.18 -4.12 -20.19
CA VAL A 107 4.37 -3.83 -18.76
C VAL A 107 4.16 -2.34 -18.46
N CYS A 108 4.75 -1.44 -19.23
CA CYS A 108 4.55 0.01 -19.05
C CYS A 108 3.09 0.44 -19.25
N GLY A 109 2.41 -0.11 -20.26
CA GLY A 109 0.99 0.15 -20.51
C GLY A 109 0.11 -0.35 -19.37
N GLU A 110 0.42 -1.52 -18.81
CA GLU A 110 -0.29 -2.09 -17.68
C GLU A 110 -0.07 -1.30 -16.38
N ILE A 111 1.15 -0.82 -16.13
CA ILE A 111 1.45 0.08 -14.99
C ILE A 111 0.58 1.34 -15.07
N SER A 112 0.57 2.00 -16.24
CA SER A 112 -0.20 3.23 -16.46
C SER A 112 -1.72 2.99 -16.38
N ARG A 113 -2.23 1.93 -17.02
CA ARG A 113 -3.66 1.62 -17.04
C ARG A 113 -4.22 1.30 -15.65
N LYS A 114 -3.43 0.65 -14.79
CA LYS A 114 -3.88 0.18 -13.48
C LYS A 114 -3.71 1.21 -12.37
N GLY A 115 -2.99 2.31 -12.62
CA GLY A 115 -2.74 3.35 -11.62
C GLY A 115 -2.04 2.82 -10.36
N ILE A 116 -1.27 1.73 -10.48
CA ILE A 116 -0.67 1.05 -9.32
C ILE A 116 0.37 1.93 -8.60
N LEU A 117 0.86 2.96 -9.29
CA LEU A 117 1.84 3.94 -8.82
C LEU A 117 1.25 5.35 -8.57
N ASP A 118 -0.07 5.54 -8.62
CA ASP A 118 -0.70 6.87 -8.51
C ASP A 118 -0.41 7.58 -7.17
N LYS A 119 -0.03 6.83 -6.13
CA LYS A 119 0.38 7.40 -4.82
C LYS A 119 1.87 7.77 -4.74
N PHE A 120 2.66 7.48 -5.77
CA PHE A 120 4.10 7.75 -5.84
C PHE A 120 4.43 8.95 -6.75
N THR A 121 3.43 9.51 -7.43
CA THR A 121 3.51 10.70 -8.30
C THR A 121 2.85 11.88 -7.61
#